data_AF-A0A1G0YGY1-F1
#
_entry.id   AF-A0A1G0YGY1-F1
#
_cell.length_a   1.000
_cell.length_b   1.000
_cell.length_c   1.000
_cell.angle_alpha   90.00
_cell.angle_beta   90.00
_cell.angle_gamma   90.00
#
_symmetry.space_group_name_H-M   'P 1'
#
loop_
_entity.id
_entity.type
_entity.pdbx_description
1 polymer ?
#
loop_
_entity_poly.entity_id
_entity_poly.type
_entity_poly.pdbx_seq_one_letter_code
_entity_poly.pdbx_strand_id
1 'polypeptide(L)'
;MDIRSAIRRAYHEAGTQEALERKTGVAQGILTRYLSGSRDADNMRVSTLRKLFPEMKICFFRDEQLSGRYPETVQEIISIVEKMNQSEQNKILSSLSAKFPQYVTDVFSASDKRKAS
;
A
#
# COMPACT_ATOMS: atom_id res chain seq x y z
N MET A 1 0.58 5.25 -7.73
CA MET A 1 -0.26 6.44 -8.00
C MET A 1 0.12 7.51 -6.99
N ASP A 2 0.43 8.73 -7.42
CA ASP A 2 0.74 9.85 -6.52
C ASP A 2 -0.54 10.61 -6.08
N ILE A 3 -0.41 11.51 -5.11
CA ILE A 3 -1.55 12.28 -4.56
C ILE A 3 -2.23 13.11 -5.64
N ARG A 4 -1.47 13.75 -6.54
CA ARG A 4 -2.04 14.59 -7.61
C ARG A 4 -2.88 13.78 -8.60
N SER A 5 -2.40 12.60 -8.98
CA SER A 5 -3.09 11.65 -9.83
C SER A 5 -4.36 11.12 -9.16
N ALA A 6 -4.31 10.90 -7.84
CA ALA A 6 -5.49 10.55 -7.04
C ALA A 6 -6.57 11.64 -7.11
N ILE A 7 -6.18 12.92 -6.95
CA ILE A 7 -7.13 14.05 -7.03
C ILE A 7 -7.70 14.19 -8.44
N ARG A 8 -6.88 14.02 -9.49
CA ARG A 8 -7.36 14.04 -10.88
C ARG A 8 -8.40 12.96 -11.12
N ARG A 9 -8.15 11.74 -10.64
CA ARG A 9 -9.12 10.65 -10.72
C ARG A 9 -10.41 10.98 -9.98
N ALA A 10 -10.32 11.47 -8.73
CA ALA A 10 -11.50 11.88 -7.96
C ALA A 10 -12.30 12.99 -8.65
N TYR A 11 -11.61 13.93 -9.31
CA TYR A 11 -12.24 14.97 -10.13
C TYR A 11 -12.96 14.38 -11.35
N HIS A 12 -12.33 13.47 -12.08
CA HIS A 12 -12.97 12.80 -13.22
C HIS A 12 -14.19 11.97 -12.80
N GLU A 13 -14.12 11.26 -11.66
CA GLU A 13 -15.25 10.50 -11.11
C GLU A 13 -16.40 11.40 -10.64
N ALA A 14 -16.10 12.60 -10.13
CA ALA A 14 -17.11 13.57 -9.72
C ALA A 14 -17.70 14.36 -10.91
N GLY A 15 -17.01 14.39 -12.06
CA GLY A 15 -17.39 15.13 -13.27
C GLY A 15 -17.06 16.63 -13.23
N THR A 16 -17.31 17.31 -12.11
CA THR A 16 -17.02 18.75 -11.93
C THR A 16 -16.37 19.05 -10.59
N GLN A 17 -15.71 20.21 -10.46
CA GLN A 17 -15.04 20.60 -9.22
C GLN A 17 -16.05 20.92 -8.12
N GLU A 18 -17.19 21.50 -8.49
CA GLU A 18 -18.30 21.78 -7.58
C GLU A 18 -18.94 20.48 -7.06
N ALA A 19 -19.09 19.46 -7.92
CA ALA A 19 -19.54 18.14 -7.48
C ALA A 19 -18.54 17.49 -6.51
N LEU A 20 -17.23 17.61 -6.78
CA LEU A 20 -16.19 17.11 -5.89
C LEU A 20 -16.16 17.85 -4.55
N GLU A 21 -16.35 19.18 -4.56
CA GLU A 21 -16.47 19.98 -3.35
C GLU A 21 -17.68 19.55 -2.51
N ARG A 22 -18.86 19.40 -3.11
CA ARG A 22 -20.05 18.90 -2.40
C ARG A 22 -19.85 17.51 -1.81
N LYS A 23 -19.14 16.62 -2.54
CA LYS A 23 -18.85 15.26 -2.08
C LYS A 23 -17.85 15.21 -0.91
N THR A 24 -16.83 16.07 -0.94
CA THR A 24 -15.66 15.96 -0.03
C THR A 24 -15.60 17.06 1.04
N GLY A 25 -16.36 18.14 0.87
CA GLY A 25 -16.28 19.34 1.71
C GLY A 25 -14.93 20.06 1.60
N VAL A 26 -14.25 19.93 0.45
CA VAL A 26 -12.99 20.62 0.13
C VAL A 26 -13.26 21.68 -0.92
N ALA A 27 -13.01 22.94 -0.56
CA ALA A 27 -13.29 24.08 -1.44
C ALA A 27 -12.63 23.96 -2.81
N GLN A 28 -13.36 24.30 -3.88
CA GLN A 28 -12.89 24.29 -5.26
C GLN A 28 -11.56 25.03 -5.44
N GLY A 29 -11.39 26.20 -4.81
CA GLY A 29 -10.14 26.95 -4.87
C GLY A 29 -8.93 26.19 -4.33
N ILE A 30 -9.13 25.33 -3.33
CA ILE A 30 -8.07 24.45 -2.80
C ILE A 30 -7.77 23.34 -3.80
N LEU A 31 -8.80 22.69 -4.36
CA LEU A 31 -8.65 21.63 -5.37
C LEU A 31 -7.90 22.12 -6.61
N THR A 32 -8.28 23.30 -7.11
CA THR A 32 -7.62 23.94 -8.26
C THR A 32 -6.14 24.18 -7.99
N ARG A 33 -5.77 24.62 -6.79
CA ARG A 33 -4.36 24.85 -6.46
C ARG A 33 -3.50 23.59 -6.55
N TYR A 34 -4.04 22.45 -6.12
CA TYR A 34 -3.35 21.15 -6.22
C TYR A 34 -3.36 20.59 -7.65
N LEU A 35 -4.48 20.72 -8.37
CA LEU A 35 -4.61 20.24 -9.75
C LEU A 35 -3.70 21.00 -10.73
N SER A 36 -3.57 22.31 -10.55
CA SER A 36 -2.70 23.17 -11.34
C SER A 36 -1.22 23.05 -10.96
N GLY A 37 -0.92 22.48 -9.78
CA GLY A 37 0.43 22.41 -9.23
C GLY A 37 0.92 23.71 -8.59
N SER A 38 0.10 24.76 -8.53
CA SER A 38 0.43 26.00 -7.79
C SER A 38 0.64 25.78 -6.28
N ARG A 39 0.09 24.68 -5.75
CA ARG A 39 0.43 24.15 -4.43
C ARG A 39 0.91 22.71 -4.59
N ASP A 40 2.02 22.41 -3.94
CA ASP A 40 2.53 21.05 -3.87
C ASP A 40 1.54 20.12 -3.15
N ALA A 41 1.28 18.96 -3.75
CA ALA A 41 0.39 17.96 -3.19
C ALA A 41 1.00 17.30 -1.94
N ASP A 42 2.33 17.31 -1.81
CA ASP A 42 3.03 16.78 -0.64
C ASP A 42 2.83 17.67 0.59
N ASN A 43 2.49 18.95 0.39
CA ASN A 43 2.13 19.88 1.46
C ASN A 43 0.65 19.84 1.85
N MET A 44 -0.09 18.81 1.41
CA MET A 44 -1.50 18.66 1.74
C MET A 44 -1.69 18.27 3.21
N ARG A 45 -2.61 18.97 3.89
CA ARG A 45 -3.01 18.59 5.25
C ARG A 45 -3.65 17.20 5.25
N VAL A 46 -3.31 16.37 6.24
CA VAL A 46 -3.93 15.05 6.45
C VAL A 46 -5.46 15.16 6.55
N SER A 47 -5.98 16.23 7.15
CA SER A 47 -7.43 16.51 7.19
C SER A 47 -8.06 16.63 5.80
N THR A 48 -7.35 17.21 4.84
CA THR A 48 -7.81 17.35 3.45
C THR A 48 -7.75 16.01 2.74
N LEU A 49 -6.69 15.21 2.97
CA LEU A 49 -6.60 13.84 2.45
C LEU A 49 -7.76 12.96 2.94
N ARG A 50 -8.08 13.00 4.23
CA ARG A 50 -9.21 12.23 4.81
C ARG A 50 -10.57 12.64 4.23
N LYS A 51 -10.73 13.92 3.89
CA LYS A 51 -11.94 14.43 3.24
C LYS A 51 -12.06 13.97 1.78
N LEU A 52 -10.95 14.02 1.04
CA LEU A 52 -10.89 13.61 -0.36
C LEU A 52 -11.03 12.09 -0.52
N PHE A 53 -10.41 11.33 0.38
CA PHE A 53 -10.34 9.87 0.34
C PHE A 53 -10.73 9.28 1.71
N PRO A 54 -12.02 9.19 2.03
CA PRO A 54 -12.49 8.70 3.33
C PRO A 54 -12.04 7.27 3.65
N GLU A 55 -11.93 6.43 2.62
CA GLU A 55 -11.49 5.03 2.71
C GLU A 55 -9.97 4.86 2.67
N MET A 56 -9.20 5.96 2.64
CA MET A 56 -7.75 5.90 2.62
C MET A 56 -7.21 5.35 3.93
N LYS A 57 -6.31 4.37 3.83
CA LYS A 57 -5.52 3.88 4.95
C LYS A 57 -4.10 4.42 4.84
N ILE A 58 -3.60 5.01 5.91
CA ILE A 58 -2.20 5.44 6.02
C ILE A 58 -1.42 4.28 6.64
N CYS A 59 -0.43 3.78 5.91
CA CYS A 59 0.55 2.85 6.46
C CYS A 59 1.75 3.67 6.94
N PHE A 60 2.00 3.70 8.24
CA PHE A 60 3.10 4.48 8.82
C PHE A 60 4.43 3.74 8.68
N PHE A 61 4.39 2.41 8.78
CA PHE A 61 5.56 1.55 8.66
C PHE A 61 5.36 0.53 7.55
N ARG A 62 6.43 0.22 6.81
CA ARG A 62 6.36 -0.61 5.60
C ARG A 62 6.06 -2.07 5.91
N ASP A 63 6.55 -2.56 7.04
CA ASP A 63 6.31 -3.90 7.58
C ASP A 63 4.85 -4.12 8.01
N GLU A 64 4.10 -3.06 8.32
CA GLU A 64 2.66 -3.13 8.60
C GLU A 64 1.80 -3.34 7.34
N GLN A 65 2.33 -3.11 6.13
CA GLN A 65 1.61 -3.37 4.87
C GLN A 65 1.23 -4.85 4.69
N LEU A 66 1.86 -5.78 5.41
CA LEU A 66 1.64 -7.22 5.27
C LEU A 66 0.34 -7.73 5.91
N SER A 67 -0.40 -6.87 6.62
CA SER A 67 -1.61 -7.27 7.35
C SER A 67 -2.91 -7.20 6.53
N GLY A 68 -2.87 -6.82 5.24
CA GLY A 68 -4.08 -6.64 4.42
C GLY A 68 -3.96 -7.17 3.00
N ARG A 69 -4.48 -8.38 2.76
CA ARG A 69 -4.61 -9.07 1.45
C ARG A 69 -3.29 -9.20 0.67
N TYR A 70 -2.67 -10.36 0.83
CA TYR A 70 -1.84 -10.94 -0.22
C TYR A 70 -2.60 -10.88 -1.58
N PRO A 71 -1.94 -10.51 -2.69
CA PRO A 71 -2.52 -10.66 -4.02
C PRO A 71 -3.14 -12.05 -4.20
N GLU A 72 -4.20 -12.18 -4.99
CA GLU A 72 -4.86 -13.48 -5.25
C GLU A 72 -3.84 -14.57 -5.62
N THR A 73 -2.84 -14.20 -6.40
CA THR A 73 -1.71 -15.06 -6.80
C THR A 73 -0.92 -15.60 -5.61
N VAL A 74 -0.75 -14.81 -4.55
CA VAL A 74 -0.03 -15.23 -3.34
C VAL A 74 -0.91 -16.13 -2.47
N GLN A 75 -2.23 -15.91 -2.44
CA GLN A 75 -3.17 -16.82 -1.77
C GLN A 75 -3.21 -18.19 -2.46
N GLU A 76 -3.17 -18.22 -3.78
CA GLU A 76 -3.05 -19.47 -4.55
C GLU A 76 -1.73 -20.19 -4.26
N ILE A 77 -0.60 -19.46 -4.21
CA ILE A 77 0.70 -20.04 -3.86
C ILE A 77 0.66 -20.65 -2.46
N ILE A 78 0.12 -19.94 -1.45
CA ILE A 78 -0.02 -20.46 -0.09
C ILE A 78 -0.86 -21.74 -0.09
N SER A 79 -2.00 -21.73 -0.78
CA SER A 79 -2.90 -22.89 -0.87
C SER A 79 -2.25 -24.12 -1.54
N ILE A 80 -1.36 -23.90 -2.51
CA ILE A 80 -0.60 -24.97 -3.16
C ILE A 80 0.44 -25.53 -2.18
N VAL A 81 1.18 -24.65 -1.49
CA VAL A 81 2.23 -25.04 -0.54
C VAL A 81 1.66 -25.81 0.65
N GLU A 82 0.49 -25.42 1.17
CA GLU A 82 -0.19 -26.11 2.27
C GLU A 82 -0.63 -27.54 1.90
N LYS A 83 -0.92 -27.80 0.63
CA LYS A 83 -1.31 -29.13 0.13
C LYS A 83 -0.13 -30.05 -0.16
N MET A 84 1.09 -29.52 -0.15
CA MET A 84 2.31 -30.28 -0.41
C MET A 84 2.79 -31.03 0.83
N ASN A 85 3.50 -32.14 0.61
CA ASN A 85 4.16 -32.85 1.70
C ASN A 85 5.44 -32.13 2.15
N GLN A 86 5.95 -32.51 3.33
CA GLN A 86 7.14 -31.87 3.93
C GLN A 86 8.38 -31.91 3.01
N SER A 87 8.55 -32.99 2.24
CA SER A 87 9.68 -33.14 1.32
C SER A 87 9.61 -32.14 0.17
N GLU A 88 8.42 -31.91 -0.38
CA GLU A 88 8.16 -30.94 -1.44
C GLU A 88 8.33 -29.50 -0.94
N GLN A 89 7.79 -29.19 0.24
CA GLN A 89 7.96 -27.88 0.87
C GLN A 89 9.44 -27.55 1.07
N ASN A 90 10.23 -28.51 1.57
CA ASN A 90 11.67 -28.32 1.79
C ASN A 90 12.44 -28.09 0.47
N LYS A 91 12.05 -28.76 -0.62
CA LYS A 91 12.66 -28.56 -1.95
C LYS A 91 12.39 -27.17 -2.50
N ILE A 92 11.16 -26.67 -2.33
CA ILE A 92 10.79 -25.32 -2.76
C ILE A 92 11.52 -24.28 -1.92
N LEU A 93 11.55 -24.44 -0.59
CA LEU A 93 12.33 -23.58 0.31
C LEU A 93 13.80 -23.53 -0.08
N SER A 94 14.40 -24.68 -0.39
CA SER A 94 15.81 -24.76 -0.84
C SER A 94 16.02 -24.02 -2.17
N SER A 95 15.10 -24.20 -3.12
CA SER A 95 15.17 -23.54 -4.44
C SER A 95 14.98 -22.03 -4.34
N LEU A 96 14.06 -21.56 -3.49
CA LEU A 96 13.85 -20.14 -3.21
C LEU A 96 15.05 -19.53 -2.49
N SER A 97 15.62 -20.25 -1.53
CA SER A 97 16.81 -19.82 -0.79
C SER A 97 18.03 -19.66 -1.70
N ALA A 98 18.20 -20.57 -2.67
CA ALA A 98 19.27 -20.47 -3.66
C ALA A 98 19.08 -19.31 -4.64
N LYS A 99 17.83 -19.02 -5.05
CA LYS A 99 17.52 -17.93 -5.99
C LYS A 99 17.49 -16.55 -5.34
N PHE A 100 17.14 -16.47 -4.06
CA PHE A 100 16.96 -15.21 -3.34
C PHE A 100 17.61 -15.26 -1.93
N PRO A 101 18.93 -15.43 -1.85
CA PRO A 101 19.64 -15.64 -0.58
C PRO A 101 19.51 -14.48 0.41
N GLN A 102 19.29 -13.25 -0.06
CA GLN A 102 19.14 -12.07 0.77
C GLN A 102 17.97 -12.18 1.77
N TYR A 103 16.83 -12.74 1.35
CA TYR A 103 15.64 -12.83 2.21
C TYR A 103 15.75 -13.93 3.27
N VAL A 104 16.58 -14.95 3.03
CA VAL A 104 16.86 -15.99 4.03
C VAL A 104 17.70 -15.41 5.16
N THR A 105 18.73 -14.65 4.80
CA THR A 105 19.66 -14.02 5.74
C THR A 105 18.93 -13.03 6.67
N ASP A 106 17.97 -12.26 6.13
CA ASP A 106 17.18 -11.29 6.89
C ASP A 106 16.26 -11.94 7.94
N VAL A 107 15.68 -13.11 7.62
CA VAL A 107 14.79 -13.85 8.55
C VAL A 107 15.55 -14.39 9.77
N PHE A 108 16.77 -14.91 9.56
CA PHE A 108 17.61 -15.37 10.67
C PHE A 108 18.14 -14.20 11.50
N SER A 109 18.51 -13.09 10.86
CA SER A 109 18.95 -11.86 11.54
C SER A 109 17.86 -11.21 12.39
N ALA A 110 16.59 -11.31 11.99
CA ALA A 110 15.44 -10.78 12.72
C ALA A 110 14.97 -11.69 13.88
N SER A 111 15.35 -12.98 13.86
CA SER A 111 14.98 -13.95 14.89
C SER A 111 15.89 -13.87 16.12
N ASP A 112 17.16 -13.50 15.94
CA ASP A 112 18.09 -13.28 17.06
C ASP A 112 17.73 -12.04 17.90
N LYS A 113 17.19 -10.99 17.28
CA LYS A 113 16.79 -9.78 18.01
C LYS A 113 15.59 -9.96 18.93
N ARG A 114 14.78 -11.02 18.74
CA ARG A 114 13.62 -11.33 19.60
C ARG A 114 13.94 -12.17 20.84
N LYS A 115 15.18 -12.68 20.98
CA LYS A 115 15.64 -13.40 22.17
C LYS A 115 16.45 -12.55 23.15
N ALA A 116 16.73 -11.30 22.80
CA ALA A 116 17.56 -10.38 23.58
C ALA A 116 16.76 -9.25 24.27
N SER A 117 15.43 -9.36 24.33
CA SER A 117 14.53 -8.42 25.02
C SER A 117 13.66 -9.12 26.05
#